data_AF-A0A849QDG3-F1
#
_entry.id   AF-A0A849QDG3-F1
#
_cell.length_a   1.000
_cell.length_b   1.000
_cell.length_c   1.000
_cell.angle_alpha   90.00
_cell.angle_beta   90.00
_cell.angle_gamma   90.00
#
_symmetry.space_group_name_H-M   'P 1'
#
loop_
_entity.id
_entity.type
_entity.pdbx_description
1 polymer ?
#
loop_
_entity_poly.entity_id
_entity_poly.type
_entity_poly.pdbx_seq_one_letter_code
_entity_poly.pdbx_strand_id
1 'polypeptide(L)'
;LVRRSGQITMRELLAAQKKISAQLSNSAKPPPQLYHAATAAAQAMKIGHAMELAETQGAKILVSYLGRLEEEAQGKGASRANKGLVNDPVYKRMAKRTRAVQEDHPKAEALERIVRAQFEQGPDSRIIVFCHYRDNAELVATRLSTIEGIHPVRFVGQATRGEDKGLSQKEQIGLIEDFKKGIYNVLVATSVAEEGLDIPSTDLVIFYEPIPSEIRTIQRRGRTGRARSGEVRILVTRGTRDEAYTYSAKAKEDKMHRELDRLRKKLRGSIQVGEPVIQPGFIDGERVGSDLGLGASTGQPDLFSFGSDEAPAEAPPEKAPLKEGVPGPEEPPLPAPDVRPPDPVGSPDPHSLEGAGVVHIAAREADDWLASRLKEMGVNTRKGPDGVADYRLSQWVGVRRLRTDEFHVMLEDNTIIQLARDLKDAFPKPVIVVEGGPLAPEGRGNARKVWAAIASIQSDWEVAVMNTRDARETAEVLVALLLREAALARQGIV
;
A
#
# COMPACT_ATOMS: atom_id res chain seq x y z
N LEU A 1 12.49 25.87 7.36
CA LEU A 1 11.44 25.47 8.33
C LEU A 1 11.73 26.14 9.66
N VAL A 2 10.97 27.17 10.02
CA VAL A 2 11.09 27.82 11.33
C VAL A 2 10.57 26.84 12.37
N ARG A 3 11.49 26.06 12.96
CA ARG A 3 11.21 25.27 14.15
C ARG A 3 10.82 26.28 15.23
N ARG A 4 9.54 26.39 15.60
CA ARG A 4 9.20 27.11 16.84
C ARG A 4 9.88 26.34 17.96
N SER A 5 10.90 26.92 18.58
CA SER A 5 11.68 26.29 19.63
C SER A 5 10.73 25.76 20.72
N GLY A 6 10.85 24.47 21.06
CA GLY A 6 10.06 23.86 22.15
C GLY A 6 8.80 23.08 21.73
N GLN A 7 8.48 22.94 20.44
CA GLN A 7 7.38 22.06 20.03
C GLN A 7 7.80 20.58 20.00
N ILE A 8 7.09 19.75 20.77
CA ILE A 8 7.22 18.29 20.79
C ILE A 8 6.58 17.73 19.52
N THR A 9 7.30 16.87 18.80
CA THR A 9 6.82 16.21 17.59
C THR A 9 6.01 14.96 17.90
N MET A 10 5.10 14.58 17.00
CA MET A 10 4.37 13.31 17.10
C MET A 10 5.31 12.10 17.17
N ARG A 11 6.46 12.17 16.47
CA ARG A 11 7.50 11.14 16.52
C ARG A 11 8.12 11.00 17.92
N GLU A 12 8.38 12.12 18.59
CA GLU A 12 8.91 12.11 19.97
C GLU A 12 7.86 11.60 20.96
N LEU A 13 6.59 11.96 20.80
CA LEU A 13 5.49 11.42 21.61
C LEU A 13 5.33 9.90 21.43
N LEU A 14 5.36 9.41 20.19
CA LEU A 14 5.31 7.97 19.88
C LEU A 14 6.52 7.22 20.44
N ALA A 15 7.72 7.81 20.36
CA ALA A 15 8.92 7.21 20.94
C ALA A 15 8.83 7.13 22.48
N ALA A 16 8.33 8.20 23.12
CA ALA A 16 8.09 8.22 24.55
C ALA A 16 7.05 7.17 24.97
N GLN A 17 5.93 7.08 24.24
CA GLN A 17 4.90 6.07 24.47
C GLN A 17 5.46 4.65 24.34
N LYS A 18 6.22 4.36 23.28
CA LYS A 18 6.86 3.05 23.08
C LYS A 18 7.77 2.68 24.25
N LYS A 19 8.56 3.64 24.75
CA LYS A 19 9.44 3.44 25.91
C LYS A 19 8.65 3.17 27.18
N ILE A 20 7.59 3.95 27.44
CA ILE A 20 6.71 3.77 28.61
C ILE A 20 6.03 2.40 28.57
N SER A 21 5.47 2.01 27.41
CA SER A 21 4.83 0.71 27.23
C SER A 21 5.79 -0.45 27.46
N ALA A 22 7.02 -0.38 26.94
CA ALA A 22 8.04 -1.40 27.15
C ALA A 22 8.45 -1.52 28.63
N GLN A 23 8.52 -0.40 29.37
CA GLN A 23 8.81 -0.42 30.80
C GLN A 23 7.64 -0.97 31.63
N LEU A 24 6.40 -0.72 31.21
CA LEU A 24 5.21 -1.30 31.84
C LEU A 24 5.13 -2.82 31.60
N SER A 25 5.46 -3.31 30.39
CA SER A 25 5.42 -4.74 30.06
C SER A 25 6.54 -5.53 30.73
N ASN A 26 7.73 -4.95 30.85
CA ASN A 26 8.92 -5.65 31.34
C ASN A 26 9.07 -5.60 32.87
N SER A 27 8.10 -5.04 33.59
CA SER A 27 8.16 -4.87 35.04
C SER A 27 7.04 -5.64 35.72
N ALA A 28 7.39 -6.64 36.53
CA ALA A 28 6.43 -7.43 37.30
C ALA A 28 5.62 -6.58 38.33
N LYS A 29 6.19 -5.46 38.80
CA LYS A 29 5.51 -4.47 39.66
C LYS A 29 5.86 -3.05 39.21
N PRO A 30 5.20 -2.51 38.18
CA PRO A 30 5.52 -1.19 37.65
C PRO A 30 5.29 -0.08 38.68
N PRO A 31 6.22 0.87 38.84
CA PRO A 31 6.02 2.03 39.71
C PRO A 31 4.76 2.84 39.32
N PRO A 32 3.99 3.38 40.30
CA PRO A 32 2.81 4.21 40.02
C PRO A 32 3.08 5.36 39.03
N GLN A 33 4.29 5.93 39.07
CA GLN A 33 4.74 7.01 38.19
C GLN A 33 4.68 6.62 36.69
N LEU A 34 4.90 5.35 36.35
CA LEU A 34 4.80 4.89 34.95
C LEU A 34 3.37 4.96 34.42
N TYR A 35 2.36 4.67 35.26
CA TYR A 35 0.95 4.82 34.88
C TYR A 35 0.55 6.29 34.70
N HIS A 36 1.10 7.19 35.53
CA HIS A 36 0.93 8.63 35.34
C HIS A 36 1.59 9.10 34.04
N ALA A 37 2.81 8.65 33.74
CA ALA A 37 3.50 8.94 32.50
C ALA A 37 2.73 8.43 31.27
N ALA A 38 2.20 7.20 31.32
CA ALA A 38 1.37 6.64 30.25
C ALA A 38 0.09 7.46 30.02
N THR A 39 -0.54 7.90 31.11
CA THR A 39 -1.73 8.76 31.07
C THR A 39 -1.40 10.10 30.41
N ALA A 40 -0.31 10.76 30.84
CA ALA A 40 0.14 12.03 30.29
C ALA A 40 0.53 11.93 28.81
N ALA A 41 1.23 10.85 28.41
CA ALA A 41 1.58 10.58 27.02
C ALA A 41 0.32 10.40 26.16
N ALA A 42 -0.68 9.66 26.64
CA ALA A 42 -1.94 9.48 25.94
C ALA A 42 -2.75 10.78 25.82
N GLN A 43 -2.70 11.66 26.82
CA GLN A 43 -3.32 12.99 26.76
C GLN A 43 -2.58 13.90 25.75
N ALA A 44 -1.25 13.91 25.78
CA ALA A 44 -0.43 14.69 24.85
C ALA A 44 -0.66 14.27 23.39
N MET A 45 -0.81 12.97 23.11
CA MET A 45 -1.17 12.46 21.78
C MET A 45 -2.52 13.01 21.31
N LYS A 46 -3.54 13.01 22.18
CA LYS A 46 -4.89 13.52 21.86
C LYS A 46 -4.89 15.03 21.61
N ILE A 47 -4.17 15.79 22.43
CA ILE A 47 -3.98 17.23 22.22
C ILE A 47 -3.21 17.49 20.93
N GLY A 48 -2.16 16.71 20.66
CA GLY A 48 -1.39 16.78 19.43
C GLY A 48 -2.26 16.59 18.20
N HIS A 49 -3.18 15.61 18.23
CA HIS A 49 -4.15 15.38 17.17
C HIS A 49 -5.22 16.48 17.10
N ALA A 50 -5.73 16.98 18.22
CA ALA A 50 -6.65 18.13 18.24
C ALA A 50 -6.03 19.38 17.57
N MET A 51 -4.76 19.66 17.86
CA MET A 51 -4.03 20.75 17.21
C MET A 51 -3.86 20.52 15.71
N GLU A 52 -3.62 19.28 15.30
CA GLU A 52 -3.55 18.93 13.88
C GLU A 52 -4.87 19.23 13.17
N LEU A 53 -5.99 18.75 13.71
CA LEU A 53 -7.31 18.99 13.14
C LEU A 53 -7.63 20.49 13.09
N ALA A 54 -7.27 21.25 14.13
CA ALA A 54 -7.45 22.70 14.13
C ALA A 54 -6.67 23.38 13.00
N GLU A 55 -5.41 22.99 12.82
CA GLU A 55 -4.47 23.57 11.86
C GLU A 55 -4.76 23.15 10.41
N THR A 56 -5.28 21.95 10.18
CA THR A 56 -5.42 21.38 8.83
C THR A 56 -6.87 21.21 8.37
N GLN A 57 -7.85 21.14 9.28
CA GLN A 57 -9.26 20.86 8.97
C GLN A 57 -10.22 21.95 9.45
N GLY A 58 -9.82 22.72 10.47
CA GLY A 58 -10.62 23.78 11.07
C GLY A 58 -11.56 23.32 12.19
N ALA A 59 -12.38 24.26 12.66
CA ALA A 59 -13.12 24.11 13.91
C ALA A 59 -14.19 23.03 13.87
N LYS A 60 -14.93 22.87 12.76
CA LYS A 60 -16.04 21.89 12.65
C LYS A 60 -15.57 20.46 12.90
N ILE A 61 -14.48 20.04 12.24
CA ILE A 61 -13.89 18.71 12.44
C ILE A 61 -13.32 18.55 13.84
N LEU A 62 -12.70 19.61 14.39
CA LEU A 62 -12.22 19.58 15.76
C LEU A 62 -13.39 19.42 16.76
N VAL A 63 -14.52 20.09 16.57
CA VAL A 63 -15.71 19.93 17.42
C VAL A 63 -16.19 18.48 17.42
N SER A 64 -16.29 17.83 16.26
CA SER A 64 -16.67 16.41 16.16
C SER A 64 -15.69 15.51 16.92
N TYR A 65 -14.38 15.77 16.81
CA TYR A 65 -13.36 15.04 17.55
C TYR A 65 -13.49 15.23 19.07
N LEU A 66 -13.68 16.47 19.54
CA LEU A 66 -13.84 16.77 20.96
C LEU A 66 -15.12 16.17 21.53
N GLY A 67 -16.21 16.12 20.75
CA GLY A 67 -17.46 15.43 21.12
C GLY A 67 -17.24 13.95 21.39
N ARG A 68 -16.56 13.24 20.46
CA ARG A 68 -16.21 11.82 20.66
C ARG A 68 -15.36 11.59 21.91
N LEU A 69 -14.37 12.46 22.16
CA LEU A 69 -13.57 12.36 23.39
C LEU A 69 -14.41 12.52 24.67
N GLU A 70 -15.40 13.41 24.64
CA GLU A 70 -16.32 13.64 25.76
C GLU A 70 -17.24 12.43 25.98
N GLU A 71 -17.79 11.85 24.92
CA GLU A 71 -18.59 10.62 24.97
C GLU A 71 -17.77 9.44 25.50
N GLU A 72 -16.57 9.22 24.94
CA GLU A 72 -15.64 8.18 25.39
C GLU A 72 -15.22 8.37 26.85
N ALA A 73 -15.21 9.59 27.38
CA ALA A 73 -14.88 9.87 28.77
C ALA A 73 -16.02 9.51 29.74
N GLN A 74 -17.27 9.50 29.26
CA GLN A 74 -18.46 9.16 30.04
C GLN A 74 -18.74 7.64 30.08
N GLY A 75 -18.18 6.86 29.14
CA GLY A 75 -18.37 5.42 29.06
C GLY A 75 -17.85 4.63 30.29
N LYS A 76 -18.48 3.47 30.58
CA LYS A 76 -18.13 2.60 31.72
C LYS A 76 -16.68 2.08 31.70
N GLY A 77 -16.01 2.07 30.54
CA GLY A 77 -14.61 1.69 30.35
C GLY A 77 -13.66 2.86 30.03
N ALA A 78 -14.08 4.09 30.26
CA ALA A 78 -13.34 5.29 29.86
C ALA A 78 -11.92 5.36 30.46
N SER A 79 -10.92 5.58 29.61
CA SER A 79 -9.52 5.67 30.03
C SER A 79 -9.28 6.82 31.02
N ARG A 80 -8.34 6.63 31.97
CA ARG A 80 -7.91 7.71 32.89
C ARG A 80 -7.46 8.96 32.13
N ALA A 81 -6.87 8.78 30.94
CA ALA A 81 -6.47 9.86 30.05
C ALA A 81 -7.67 10.67 29.55
N ASN A 82 -8.73 10.02 29.05
CA ASN A 82 -9.94 10.71 28.56
C ASN A 82 -10.65 11.43 29.70
N LYS A 83 -10.88 10.74 30.84
CA LYS A 83 -11.52 11.33 32.02
C LYS A 83 -10.75 12.53 32.53
N GLY A 84 -9.42 12.41 32.65
CA GLY A 84 -8.57 13.50 33.11
C GLY A 84 -8.56 14.68 32.15
N LEU A 85 -8.50 14.41 30.83
CA LEU A 85 -8.41 15.45 29.81
C LEU A 85 -9.72 16.24 29.72
N VAL A 86 -10.86 15.57 29.61
CA VAL A 86 -12.18 16.21 29.46
C VAL A 86 -12.58 17.03 30.69
N ASN A 87 -12.13 16.60 31.88
CA ASN A 87 -12.39 17.34 33.11
C ASN A 87 -11.46 18.52 33.35
N ASP A 88 -10.36 18.63 32.60
CA ASP A 88 -9.39 19.71 32.75
C ASP A 88 -10.03 21.08 32.42
N PRO A 89 -9.87 22.12 33.27
CA PRO A 89 -10.43 23.44 33.02
C PRO A 89 -9.93 24.10 31.73
N VAL A 90 -8.68 23.85 31.32
CA VAL A 90 -8.11 24.32 30.06
C VAL A 90 -8.81 23.65 28.89
N TYR A 91 -9.01 22.33 28.95
CA TYR A 91 -9.75 21.59 27.93
C TYR A 91 -11.16 22.14 27.75
N LYS A 92 -11.91 22.33 28.85
CA LYS A 92 -13.28 22.87 28.80
C LYS A 92 -13.34 24.27 28.18
N ARG A 93 -12.38 25.15 28.52
CA ARG A 93 -12.27 26.48 27.90
C ARG A 93 -11.95 26.40 26.42
N MET A 94 -11.02 25.52 26.03
CA MET A 94 -10.66 25.29 24.64
C MET A 94 -11.86 24.75 23.84
N ALA A 95 -12.53 23.70 24.32
CA ALA A 95 -13.69 23.12 23.65
C ALA A 95 -14.85 24.13 23.49
N LYS A 96 -15.10 24.95 24.53
CA LYS A 96 -16.07 26.06 24.43
C LYS A 96 -15.70 27.08 23.37
N ARG A 97 -14.43 27.49 23.31
CA ARG A 97 -13.94 28.44 22.28
C ARG A 97 -14.05 27.84 20.88
N THR A 98 -13.65 26.60 20.69
CA THR A 98 -13.73 25.91 19.39
C THR A 98 -15.18 25.85 18.89
N ARG A 99 -16.15 25.52 19.76
CA ARG A 99 -17.58 25.48 19.41
C ARG A 99 -18.17 26.85 19.02
N ALA A 100 -17.52 27.95 19.44
CA ALA A 100 -17.96 29.30 19.12
C ALA A 100 -17.39 29.82 17.78
N VAL A 101 -16.41 29.11 17.19
CA VAL A 101 -15.85 29.46 15.87
C VAL A 101 -16.86 29.08 14.79
N GLN A 102 -17.26 30.06 13.97
CA GLN A 102 -18.20 29.85 12.87
C GLN A 102 -17.49 29.78 11.52
N GLU A 103 -16.28 30.31 11.45
CA GLU A 103 -15.46 30.37 10.25
C GLU A 103 -15.07 28.98 9.77
N ASP A 104 -15.26 28.76 8.47
CA ASP A 104 -14.77 27.56 7.80
C ASP A 104 -13.26 27.63 7.58
N HIS A 105 -12.67 26.45 7.43
CA HIS A 105 -11.28 26.36 7.05
C HIS A 105 -11.05 26.91 5.63
N PRO A 106 -9.98 27.68 5.35
CA PRO A 106 -9.75 28.30 4.03
C PRO A 106 -9.72 27.31 2.83
N LYS A 107 -9.37 26.05 3.10
CA LYS A 107 -9.42 24.97 2.08
C LYS A 107 -10.83 24.71 1.56
N ALA A 108 -11.87 24.95 2.35
CA ALA A 108 -13.25 24.75 1.94
C ALA A 108 -13.62 25.69 0.79
N GLU A 109 -13.35 26.99 0.93
CA GLU A 109 -13.56 27.99 -0.12
C GLU A 109 -12.66 27.75 -1.34
N ALA A 110 -11.40 27.38 -1.11
CA ALA A 110 -10.47 27.05 -2.20
C ALA A 110 -10.95 25.85 -3.03
N LEU A 111 -11.50 24.82 -2.36
CA LEU A 111 -12.07 23.65 -3.02
C LEU A 111 -13.26 24.05 -3.90
N GLU A 112 -14.22 24.81 -3.36
CA GLU A 112 -15.40 25.25 -4.12
C GLU A 112 -14.99 26.04 -5.37
N ARG A 113 -14.04 26.96 -5.23
CA ARG A 113 -13.53 27.75 -6.36
C ARG A 113 -12.92 26.87 -7.46
N ILE A 114 -12.11 25.88 -7.07
CA ILE A 114 -11.48 24.94 -8.02
C ILE A 114 -12.53 24.08 -8.71
N VAL A 115 -13.49 23.57 -7.95
CA VAL A 115 -14.56 22.71 -8.45
C VAL A 115 -15.47 23.49 -9.42
N ARG A 116 -15.89 24.71 -9.05
CA ARG A 116 -16.69 25.58 -9.94
C ARG A 116 -15.97 25.86 -11.26
N ALA A 117 -14.70 26.25 -11.19
CA ALA A 117 -13.91 26.54 -12.39
C ALA A 117 -13.79 25.30 -13.32
N GLN A 118 -13.72 24.09 -12.75
CA GLN A 118 -13.69 22.86 -13.54
C GLN A 118 -15.02 22.63 -14.28
N PHE A 119 -16.16 22.79 -13.60
CA PHE A 119 -17.49 22.62 -14.21
C PHE A 119 -17.84 23.74 -15.20
N GLU A 120 -17.33 24.96 -15.00
CA GLU A 120 -17.46 26.05 -15.99
C GLU A 120 -16.71 25.73 -17.29
N GLN A 121 -15.55 25.07 -17.21
CA GLN A 121 -14.76 24.67 -18.39
C GLN A 121 -15.28 23.39 -19.05
N GLY A 122 -15.86 22.49 -18.26
CA GLY A 122 -16.42 21.22 -18.73
C GLY A 122 -17.60 20.81 -17.87
N PRO A 123 -18.84 21.07 -18.30
CA PRO A 123 -20.05 20.70 -17.54
C PRO A 123 -20.16 19.19 -17.25
N ASP A 124 -19.61 18.35 -18.13
CA ASP A 124 -19.59 16.89 -17.99
C ASP A 124 -18.36 16.37 -17.21
N SER A 125 -17.60 17.26 -16.54
CA SER A 125 -16.38 16.89 -15.83
C SER A 125 -16.67 15.90 -14.70
N ARG A 126 -15.76 14.94 -14.50
CA ARG A 126 -15.77 14.08 -13.32
C ARG A 126 -14.61 14.43 -12.39
N ILE A 127 -14.94 14.66 -11.12
CA ILE A 127 -13.97 15.06 -10.09
C ILE A 127 -13.92 14.01 -8.98
N ILE A 128 -12.71 13.69 -8.50
CA ILE A 128 -12.55 12.97 -7.23
C ILE A 128 -11.86 13.87 -6.21
N VAL A 129 -12.41 13.94 -5.00
CA VAL A 129 -11.82 14.65 -3.87
C VAL A 129 -11.39 13.64 -2.80
N PHE A 130 -10.09 13.57 -2.53
CA PHE A 130 -9.53 12.72 -1.49
C PHE A 130 -9.43 13.46 -0.16
N CYS A 131 -10.05 12.88 0.86
CA CYS A 131 -9.97 13.33 2.25
C CYS A 131 -9.25 12.28 3.10
N HIS A 132 -8.55 12.70 4.15
CA HIS A 132 -7.90 11.75 5.05
C HIS A 132 -8.90 11.15 6.06
N TYR A 133 -9.88 11.95 6.48
CA TYR A 133 -10.88 11.59 7.48
C TYR A 133 -12.29 11.51 6.90
N ARG A 134 -13.09 10.58 7.44
CA ARG A 134 -14.48 10.36 7.04
C ARG A 134 -15.39 11.54 7.33
N ASP A 135 -15.30 12.10 8.54
CA ASP A 135 -16.05 13.31 8.91
C ASP A 135 -15.78 14.47 7.93
N ASN A 136 -14.54 14.56 7.44
CA ASN A 136 -14.17 15.59 6.47
C ASN A 136 -14.74 15.30 5.08
N ALA A 137 -14.78 14.03 4.66
CA ALA A 137 -15.46 13.64 3.42
C ALA A 137 -16.96 14.00 3.46
N GLU A 138 -17.63 13.81 4.60
CA GLU A 138 -19.03 14.25 4.78
C GLU A 138 -19.19 15.76 4.63
N LEU A 139 -18.34 16.51 5.35
CA LEU A 139 -18.41 17.97 5.37
C LEU A 139 -18.16 18.55 3.98
N VAL A 140 -17.18 17.99 3.26
CA VAL A 140 -16.86 18.37 1.89
C VAL A 140 -18.02 18.03 0.95
N ALA A 141 -18.59 16.83 1.03
CA ALA A 141 -19.72 16.43 0.19
C ALA A 141 -20.94 17.34 0.43
N THR A 142 -21.32 17.56 1.68
CA THR A 142 -22.43 18.45 2.08
C THR A 142 -22.20 19.88 1.59
N ARG A 143 -20.96 20.36 1.65
CA ARG A 143 -20.63 21.71 1.18
C ARG A 143 -20.77 21.82 -0.33
N LEU A 144 -20.19 20.88 -1.07
CA LEU A 144 -20.24 20.87 -2.54
C LEU A 144 -21.68 20.66 -3.07
N SER A 145 -22.56 19.99 -2.33
CA SER A 145 -23.95 19.77 -2.75
C SER A 145 -24.79 21.05 -2.73
N THR A 146 -24.30 22.13 -2.10
CA THR A 146 -24.96 23.45 -2.14
C THR A 146 -24.74 24.18 -3.46
N ILE A 147 -23.87 23.66 -4.33
CA ILE A 147 -23.53 24.25 -5.61
C ILE A 147 -24.42 23.66 -6.70
N GLU A 148 -25.13 24.52 -7.43
CA GLU A 148 -25.99 24.10 -8.53
C GLU A 148 -25.21 23.34 -9.61
N GLY A 149 -25.78 22.24 -10.10
CA GLY A 149 -25.14 21.35 -11.09
C GLY A 149 -24.08 20.42 -10.52
N ILE A 150 -23.81 20.45 -9.21
CA ILE A 150 -22.85 19.57 -8.55
C ILE A 150 -23.58 18.54 -7.71
N HIS A 151 -23.27 17.28 -7.96
CA HIS A 151 -23.89 16.12 -7.33
C HIS A 151 -22.77 15.29 -6.69
N PRO A 152 -22.30 15.70 -5.50
CA PRO A 152 -21.25 14.98 -4.80
C PRO A 152 -21.81 13.76 -4.09
N VAL A 153 -21.00 12.71 -3.98
CA VAL A 153 -21.30 11.55 -3.15
C VAL A 153 -20.10 11.15 -2.33
N ARG A 154 -20.36 10.83 -1.06
CA ARG A 154 -19.34 10.36 -0.14
C ARG A 154 -19.01 8.89 -0.43
N PHE A 155 -17.71 8.58 -0.45
CA PHE A 155 -17.18 7.25 -0.74
C PHE A 155 -16.17 6.82 0.34
N VAL A 156 -16.55 5.89 1.20
CA VAL A 156 -15.69 5.43 2.31
C VAL A 156 -15.56 3.91 2.31
N GLY A 157 -14.53 3.41 3.00
CA GLY A 157 -14.34 1.97 3.17
C GLY A 157 -15.43 1.28 3.99
N GLN A 158 -15.36 -0.05 4.08
CA GLN A 158 -16.45 -0.89 4.61
C GLN A 158 -16.60 -0.87 6.15
N ALA A 159 -15.52 -0.53 6.87
CA ALA A 159 -15.52 -0.56 8.33
C ALA A 159 -16.58 0.40 8.91
N THR A 160 -17.32 -0.03 9.93
CA THR A 160 -18.24 0.83 10.69
C THR A 160 -17.53 1.33 11.96
N ARG A 161 -17.65 2.63 12.27
CA ARG A 161 -17.03 3.26 13.45
C ARG A 161 -18.08 4.01 14.26
N GLY A 162 -18.62 3.36 15.29
CA GLY A 162 -19.71 3.92 16.09
C GLY A 162 -20.96 4.12 15.24
N GLU A 163 -21.48 5.34 15.18
CA GLU A 163 -22.63 5.70 14.35
C GLU A 163 -22.27 5.92 12.86
N ASP A 164 -20.99 6.09 12.53
CA ASP A 164 -20.50 6.25 11.16
C ASP A 164 -20.42 4.90 10.44
N LYS A 165 -21.47 4.56 9.69
CA LYS A 165 -21.53 3.34 8.88
C LYS A 165 -20.60 3.43 7.67
N GLY A 166 -19.80 2.38 7.48
CA GLY A 166 -19.05 2.19 6.24
C GLY A 166 -19.99 1.80 5.10
N LEU A 167 -19.49 1.87 3.87
CA LEU A 167 -20.23 1.42 2.68
C LEU A 167 -19.97 -0.06 2.47
N SER A 168 -21.02 -0.88 2.32
CA SER A 168 -20.85 -2.25 1.85
C SER A 168 -20.25 -2.29 0.45
N GLN A 169 -19.63 -3.40 0.08
CA GLN A 169 -19.06 -3.57 -1.27
C GLN A 169 -20.09 -3.33 -2.37
N LYS A 170 -21.34 -3.78 -2.17
CA LYS A 170 -22.44 -3.57 -3.11
C LYS A 170 -22.77 -2.09 -3.27
N GLU A 171 -22.81 -1.34 -2.18
CA GLU A 171 -23.02 0.11 -2.21
C GLU A 171 -21.84 0.82 -2.89
N GLN A 172 -20.61 0.43 -2.57
CA GLN A 172 -19.41 0.97 -3.23
C GLN A 172 -19.45 0.78 -4.75
N ILE A 173 -19.78 -0.42 -5.23
CA ILE A 173 -19.92 -0.72 -6.66
C ILE A 173 -21.02 0.14 -7.28
N GLY A 174 -22.20 0.22 -6.64
CA GLY A 174 -23.32 1.04 -7.12
C GLY A 174 -22.95 2.53 -7.26
N LEU A 175 -22.28 3.10 -6.25
CA LEU A 175 -21.84 4.50 -6.31
C LEU A 175 -20.81 4.75 -7.41
N ILE A 176 -19.90 3.80 -7.66
CA ILE A 176 -18.94 3.90 -8.76
C ILE A 176 -19.66 3.84 -10.12
N GLU A 177 -20.66 2.98 -10.28
CA GLU A 177 -21.46 2.92 -11.49
C GLU A 177 -22.24 4.21 -11.73
N ASP A 178 -22.87 4.75 -10.68
CA ASP A 178 -23.62 6.01 -10.75
C ASP A 178 -22.70 7.19 -11.07
N PHE A 179 -21.47 7.18 -10.53
CA PHE A 179 -20.43 8.14 -10.89
C PHE A 179 -19.98 7.99 -12.35
N LYS A 180 -19.80 6.76 -12.84
CA LYS A 180 -19.49 6.48 -14.26
C LYS A 180 -20.60 6.96 -15.20
N LYS A 181 -21.88 6.84 -14.79
CA LYS A 181 -23.07 7.30 -15.52
C LYS A 181 -23.28 8.83 -15.45
N GLY A 182 -22.53 9.54 -14.59
CA GLY A 182 -22.68 10.98 -14.39
C GLY A 182 -23.83 11.38 -13.47
N ILE A 183 -24.47 10.42 -12.78
CA ILE A 183 -25.48 10.71 -11.75
C ILE A 183 -24.83 11.48 -10.60
N TYR A 184 -23.65 11.02 -10.19
CA TYR A 184 -22.73 11.78 -9.35
C TYR A 184 -21.57 12.25 -10.21
N ASN A 185 -21.24 13.54 -10.14
CA ASN A 185 -20.13 14.13 -10.89
C ASN A 185 -18.94 14.49 -9.99
N VAL A 186 -19.10 14.37 -8.66
CA VAL A 186 -18.02 14.49 -7.69
C VAL A 186 -18.03 13.30 -6.73
N LEU A 187 -16.91 12.59 -6.62
CA LEU A 187 -16.73 11.51 -5.66
C LEU A 187 -15.83 11.98 -4.52
N VAL A 188 -16.34 12.07 -3.31
CA VAL A 188 -15.57 12.50 -2.13
C VAL A 188 -15.14 11.28 -1.32
N ALA A 189 -13.89 10.86 -1.53
CA ALA A 189 -13.40 9.58 -1.05
C ALA A 189 -12.44 9.69 0.14
N THR A 190 -12.51 8.73 1.06
CA THR A 190 -11.43 8.46 2.02
C THR A 190 -10.59 7.29 1.54
N SER A 191 -9.25 7.45 1.48
CA SER A 191 -8.25 6.41 1.21
C SER A 191 -8.71 5.26 0.29
N VAL A 192 -8.57 5.42 -1.03
CA VAL A 192 -9.00 4.40 -2.03
C VAL A 192 -7.93 3.33 -2.29
N ALA A 193 -6.70 3.55 -1.80
CA ALA A 193 -5.53 2.75 -2.19
C ALA A 193 -5.46 1.34 -1.57
N GLU A 194 -6.09 1.07 -0.42
CA GLU A 194 -6.04 -0.26 0.21
C GLU A 194 -7.04 -1.26 -0.39
N GLU A 195 -8.17 -0.81 -0.95
CA GLU A 195 -9.27 -1.70 -1.32
C GLU A 195 -9.26 -2.15 -2.80
N GLY A 196 -8.26 -1.76 -3.60
CA GLY A 196 -8.10 -2.28 -4.97
C GLY A 196 -9.19 -1.88 -5.96
N LEU A 197 -10.03 -0.89 -5.62
CA LEU A 197 -11.11 -0.43 -6.50
C LEU A 197 -10.56 0.28 -7.75
N ASP A 198 -11.11 -0.09 -8.91
CA ASP A 198 -10.84 0.54 -10.20
C ASP A 198 -11.46 1.94 -10.21
N ILE A 199 -10.60 2.96 -10.11
CA ILE A 199 -11.04 4.35 -10.08
C ILE A 199 -11.34 4.78 -11.53
N PRO A 200 -12.57 5.21 -11.84
CA PRO A 200 -12.93 5.63 -13.19
C PRO A 200 -12.07 6.80 -13.69
N SER A 201 -12.02 6.97 -15.02
CA SER A 201 -11.36 8.12 -15.63
C SER A 201 -12.03 9.43 -15.18
N THR A 202 -11.19 10.33 -14.67
CA THR A 202 -11.60 11.64 -14.13
C THR A 202 -10.77 12.75 -14.73
N ASP A 203 -11.39 13.92 -14.85
CA ASP A 203 -10.74 15.11 -15.43
C ASP A 203 -9.94 15.87 -14.36
N LEU A 204 -10.34 15.78 -13.09
CA LEU A 204 -9.67 16.44 -11.98
C LEU A 204 -9.67 15.57 -10.72
N VAL A 205 -8.50 15.42 -10.10
CA VAL A 205 -8.32 14.82 -8.78
C VAL A 205 -7.83 15.88 -7.82
N ILE A 206 -8.52 16.04 -6.68
CA ILE A 206 -8.18 17.00 -5.64
C ILE A 206 -7.85 16.27 -4.35
N PHE A 207 -6.65 16.47 -3.84
CA PHE A 207 -6.30 16.08 -2.49
C PHE A 207 -6.63 17.23 -1.55
N TYR A 208 -7.69 17.07 -0.73
CA TYR A 208 -8.07 18.06 0.27
C TYR A 208 -7.00 18.20 1.38
N GLU A 209 -6.20 17.17 1.55
CA GLU A 209 -5.06 17.11 2.45
C GLU A 209 -3.87 16.50 1.72
N PRO A 210 -2.62 16.92 2.03
CA PRO A 210 -1.44 16.32 1.44
C PRO A 210 -1.21 14.92 2.02
N ILE A 211 -1.81 13.87 1.42
CA ILE A 211 -1.64 12.48 1.85
C ILE A 211 -0.59 11.78 0.96
N PRO A 212 0.63 11.49 1.49
CA PRO A 212 1.75 11.04 0.67
C PRO A 212 1.52 9.71 -0.07
N SER A 213 0.77 8.79 0.53
CA SER A 213 0.52 7.44 0.01
C SER A 213 -0.39 7.47 -1.21
N GLU A 214 -1.49 8.20 -1.13
CA GLU A 214 -2.56 8.24 -2.13
C GLU A 214 -2.13 9.05 -3.35
N ILE A 215 -1.35 10.12 -3.15
CA ILE A 215 -0.71 10.87 -4.26
C ILE A 215 0.11 9.93 -5.15
N ARG A 216 0.91 9.05 -4.53
CA ARG A 216 1.74 8.08 -5.27
C ARG A 216 0.90 7.05 -6.01
N THR A 217 -0.14 6.53 -5.39
CA THR A 217 -1.03 5.53 -6.02
C THR A 217 -1.69 6.09 -7.27
N ILE A 218 -2.19 7.33 -7.21
CA ILE A 218 -2.87 7.98 -8.34
C ILE A 218 -1.88 8.34 -9.46
N GLN A 219 -0.73 8.91 -9.11
CA GLN A 219 0.31 9.25 -10.09
C GLN A 219 0.89 8.02 -10.80
N ARG A 220 0.84 6.83 -10.17
CA ARG A 220 1.24 5.55 -10.78
C ARG A 220 0.17 4.99 -11.72
N ARG A 221 -1.12 5.04 -11.34
CA ARG A 221 -2.25 4.62 -12.19
C ARG A 221 -2.40 5.49 -13.45
N GLY A 222 -2.06 6.78 -13.36
CA GLY A 222 -1.99 7.67 -14.53
C GLY A 222 -0.91 7.32 -15.57
N ARG A 223 -0.10 6.27 -15.34
CA ARG A 223 0.93 5.79 -16.28
C ARG A 223 0.48 4.58 -17.11
N THR A 224 -0.70 4.02 -16.83
CA THR A 224 -1.29 2.92 -17.59
C THR A 224 -2.53 3.40 -18.34
N GLY A 225 -2.35 3.82 -19.60
CA GLY A 225 -3.44 3.90 -20.57
C GLY A 225 -3.96 5.31 -20.90
N ARG A 226 -4.10 5.54 -22.20
CA ARG A 226 -4.60 6.78 -22.84
C ARG A 226 -6.09 6.98 -22.53
N ALA A 227 -6.38 7.76 -21.51
CA ALA A 227 -7.61 8.55 -21.34
C ALA A 227 -7.15 9.93 -20.83
N ARG A 228 -7.88 11.01 -21.15
CA ARG A 228 -7.53 12.43 -20.92
C ARG A 228 -6.60 12.64 -19.72
N SER A 229 -5.53 13.43 -19.89
CA SER A 229 -4.59 13.76 -18.80
C SER A 229 -5.35 14.50 -17.68
N GLY A 230 -5.87 13.75 -16.71
CA GLY A 230 -6.54 14.32 -15.55
C GLY A 230 -5.56 15.17 -14.74
N GLU A 231 -5.99 16.35 -14.34
CA GLU A 231 -5.18 17.24 -13.51
C GLU A 231 -5.21 16.74 -12.05
N VAL A 232 -4.09 16.82 -11.35
CA VAL A 232 -4.02 16.53 -9.90
C VAL A 232 -3.67 17.80 -9.15
N ARG A 233 -4.54 18.21 -8.22
CA ARG A 233 -4.33 19.36 -7.33
C ARG A 233 -4.23 18.90 -5.88
N ILE A 234 -3.31 19.48 -5.11
CA ILE A 234 -3.16 19.21 -3.68
C ILE A 234 -3.36 20.51 -2.93
N LEU A 235 -4.31 20.53 -1.99
CA LEU A 235 -4.56 21.69 -1.15
C LEU A 235 -3.58 21.66 0.04
N VAL A 236 -2.89 22.79 0.25
CA VAL A 236 -1.91 22.96 1.32
C VAL A 236 -2.17 24.28 2.01
N THR A 237 -2.37 24.22 3.32
CA THR A 237 -2.56 25.41 4.16
C THR A 237 -1.20 25.94 4.59
N ARG A 238 -0.90 27.21 4.27
CA ARG A 238 0.40 27.80 4.57
C ARG A 238 0.61 27.96 6.07
N GLY A 239 1.84 27.72 6.53
CA GLY A 239 2.19 27.85 7.94
C GLY A 239 1.57 26.81 8.88
N THR A 240 1.04 25.71 8.34
CA THR A 240 0.45 24.61 9.11
C THR A 240 1.23 23.30 8.87
N ARG A 241 0.79 22.21 9.52
CA ARG A 241 1.37 20.87 9.32
C ARG A 241 1.22 20.35 7.89
N ASP A 242 0.29 20.88 7.10
CA ASP A 242 0.12 20.50 5.69
C ASP A 242 1.45 20.64 4.92
N GLU A 243 2.20 21.73 5.13
CA GLU A 243 3.50 21.94 4.48
C GLU A 243 4.51 20.83 4.81
N ALA A 244 4.59 20.45 6.09
CA ALA A 244 5.48 19.38 6.53
C ALA A 244 5.13 18.02 5.90
N TYR A 245 3.83 17.73 5.76
CA TYR A 245 3.36 16.54 5.06
C TYR A 245 3.69 16.58 3.56
N THR A 246 3.53 17.73 2.89
CA THR A 246 3.94 17.91 1.49
C THR A 246 5.45 17.71 1.31
N TYR A 247 6.27 18.32 2.17
CA TYR A 247 7.73 18.14 2.10
C TYR A 247 8.14 16.70 2.37
N SER A 248 7.51 16.03 3.34
CA SER A 248 7.75 14.61 3.63
C SER A 248 7.38 13.72 2.44
N ALA A 249 6.24 13.98 1.79
CA ALA A 249 5.81 13.27 0.59
C ALA A 249 6.84 13.40 -0.53
N LYS A 250 7.22 14.65 -0.84
CA LYS A 250 8.19 14.99 -1.88
C LYS A 250 9.59 14.43 -1.56
N ALA A 251 10.06 14.57 -0.33
CA ALA A 251 11.37 14.03 0.07
C ALA A 251 11.42 12.50 -0.03
N LYS A 252 10.34 11.79 0.33
CA LYS A 252 10.25 10.34 0.13
C LYS A 252 10.18 9.98 -1.36
N GLU A 253 9.58 10.82 -2.21
CA GLU A 253 9.48 10.62 -3.66
C GLU A 253 10.84 10.86 -4.32
N ASP A 254 11.51 11.96 -3.98
CA ASP A 254 12.89 12.27 -4.39
C ASP A 254 13.86 11.19 -3.93
N LYS A 255 13.66 10.62 -2.74
CA LYS A 255 14.46 9.48 -2.27
C LYS A 255 14.23 8.26 -3.16
N MET A 256 12.97 7.94 -3.48
CA MET A 256 12.63 6.85 -4.39
C MET A 256 13.27 7.05 -5.77
N HIS A 257 13.15 8.24 -6.37
CA HIS A 257 13.79 8.56 -7.65
C HIS A 257 15.32 8.47 -7.59
N ARG A 258 15.94 9.00 -6.53
CA ARG A 258 17.39 8.89 -6.33
C ARG A 258 17.85 7.45 -6.19
N GLU A 259 17.11 6.61 -5.48
CA GLU A 259 17.42 5.18 -5.38
C GLU A 259 17.23 4.47 -6.74
N LEU A 260 16.17 4.79 -7.49
CA LEU A 260 15.96 4.30 -8.86
C LEU A 260 17.08 4.72 -9.81
N ASP A 261 17.55 5.97 -9.74
CA ASP A 261 18.63 6.48 -10.58
C ASP A 261 19.99 5.91 -10.18
N ARG A 262 20.23 5.68 -8.87
CA ARG A 262 21.41 4.95 -8.39
C ARG A 262 21.42 3.52 -8.90
N LEU A 263 20.27 2.84 -8.85
CA LEU A 263 20.09 1.51 -9.43
C LEU A 263 20.39 1.52 -10.92
N ARG A 264 19.81 2.45 -11.69
CA ARG A 264 20.05 2.62 -13.13
C ARG A 264 21.51 2.89 -13.48
N LYS A 265 22.21 3.75 -12.72
CA LYS A 265 23.63 4.04 -12.95
C LYS A 265 24.54 2.85 -12.65
N LYS A 266 24.25 2.11 -11.57
CA LYS A 266 24.96 0.86 -11.27
C LYS A 266 24.75 -0.18 -12.38
N LEU A 267 23.52 -0.31 -12.88
CA LEU A 267 23.18 -1.20 -13.99
C LEU A 267 23.89 -0.81 -15.30
N ARG A 268 24.04 0.48 -15.61
CA ARG A 268 24.80 0.94 -16.79
C ARG A 268 26.31 0.68 -16.72
N GLY A 269 26.89 0.65 -15.52
CA GLY A 269 28.33 0.39 -15.34
C GLY A 269 28.72 -1.09 -15.43
N SER A 270 27.75 -2.00 -15.32
CA SER A 270 27.94 -3.46 -15.32
C SER A 270 27.62 -4.15 -16.64
N ILE A 271 27.28 -3.39 -17.70
CA ILE A 271 26.98 -3.93 -19.02
C ILE A 271 28.05 -3.45 -20.00
N GLN A 272 29.07 -4.29 -20.27
CA GLN A 272 29.74 -4.24 -21.58
C GLN A 272 28.80 -4.90 -22.57
N VAL A 273 28.06 -4.09 -23.33
CA VAL A 273 27.31 -4.58 -24.48
C VAL A 273 28.34 -4.94 -25.53
N GLY A 274 28.67 -6.23 -25.66
CA GLY A 274 29.32 -6.73 -26.87
C GLY A 274 28.41 -6.42 -28.06
N GLU A 275 28.98 -5.92 -29.16
CA GLU A 275 28.19 -5.64 -30.36
C GLU A 275 27.37 -6.86 -30.77
N PRO A 276 26.09 -6.68 -31.17
CA PRO A 276 25.23 -7.79 -31.51
C PRO A 276 25.79 -8.51 -32.73
N VAL A 277 26.21 -9.77 -32.55
CA VAL A 277 26.53 -10.66 -33.66
C VAL A 277 25.22 -11.04 -34.33
N ILE A 278 24.87 -10.36 -35.42
CA ILE A 278 23.80 -10.78 -36.31
C ILE A 278 24.32 -11.99 -37.09
N GLN A 279 23.86 -13.19 -36.75
CA GLN A 279 24.04 -14.35 -37.63
C GLN A 279 23.00 -14.26 -38.75
N PRO A 280 23.39 -14.32 -40.04
CA PRO A 280 22.44 -14.36 -41.13
C PRO A 280 21.69 -15.71 -41.10
N GLY A 281 20.37 -15.65 -40.99
CA GLY A 281 19.50 -16.81 -41.15
C GLY A 281 19.51 -17.30 -42.60
N PHE A 282 19.66 -18.61 -42.79
CA PHE A 282 19.45 -19.28 -44.07
C PHE A 282 17.98 -19.66 -44.23
N ILE A 283 17.35 -19.17 -45.29
CA ILE A 283 16.11 -19.76 -45.85
C ILE A 283 16.27 -19.76 -47.37
N ASP A 284 16.15 -20.95 -47.97
CA ASP A 284 16.06 -21.25 -49.41
C ASP A 284 16.94 -20.45 -50.39
N GLY A 285 18.21 -20.86 -50.50
CA GLY A 285 18.92 -20.93 -51.77
C GLY A 285 19.31 -19.65 -52.52
N GLU A 286 18.85 -18.46 -52.15
CA GLU A 286 19.20 -17.21 -52.87
C GLU A 286 19.68 -16.09 -51.94
N ARG A 287 20.81 -15.47 -52.32
CA ARG A 287 21.37 -14.28 -51.65
C ARG A 287 20.48 -13.06 -51.92
N VAL A 288 19.88 -12.49 -50.88
CA VAL A 288 19.32 -11.13 -50.94
C VAL A 288 20.27 -10.18 -50.24
N GLY A 289 20.83 -9.25 -51.01
CA GLY A 289 21.74 -8.20 -50.53
C GLY A 289 21.02 -7.20 -49.64
N SER A 290 21.69 -6.79 -48.56
CA SER A 290 21.26 -5.72 -47.67
C SER A 290 21.88 -4.40 -48.11
N ASP A 291 21.14 -3.64 -48.91
CA ASP A 291 21.31 -2.19 -48.97
C ASP A 291 20.18 -1.58 -48.15
N LEU A 292 20.54 -0.86 -47.10
CA LEU A 292 19.92 0.40 -46.65
C LEU A 292 20.64 0.83 -45.36
N GLY A 293 21.62 1.72 -45.56
CA GLY A 293 22.55 2.16 -44.54
C GLY A 293 22.02 3.15 -43.52
N LEU A 294 22.73 3.21 -42.39
CA LEU A 294 22.80 4.36 -41.50
C LEU A 294 24.29 4.56 -41.14
N GLY A 295 24.81 5.72 -41.54
CA GLY A 295 26.21 6.09 -41.39
C GLY A 295 26.62 6.43 -39.95
N ALA A 296 27.88 6.12 -39.65
CA ALA A 296 28.59 6.45 -38.43
C ALA A 296 29.34 7.80 -38.55
N SER A 297 29.53 8.49 -37.42
CA SER A 297 30.69 9.36 -37.17
C SER A 297 30.94 9.40 -35.65
N THR A 298 31.84 8.60 -35.08
CA THR A 298 33.27 8.89 -34.77
C THR A 298 33.56 10.20 -34.04
N GLY A 299 34.21 10.09 -32.88
CA GLY A 299 34.84 11.22 -32.19
C GLY A 299 35.14 11.03 -30.70
N GLN A 300 36.10 10.16 -30.35
CA GLN A 300 36.95 10.29 -29.15
C GLN A 300 38.38 10.61 -29.63
N PRO A 301 39.22 11.30 -28.84
CA PRO A 301 40.16 10.59 -27.96
C PRO A 301 40.49 11.31 -26.62
N ASP A 302 40.69 10.53 -25.54
CA ASP A 302 41.95 10.37 -24.76
C ASP A 302 42.21 11.47 -23.71
N LEU A 303 42.91 11.31 -22.57
CA LEU A 303 43.55 10.25 -21.77
C LEU A 303 44.13 11.05 -20.57
N PHE A 304 44.19 10.51 -19.34
CA PHE A 304 45.33 10.62 -18.40
C PHE A 304 44.99 10.10 -17.00
N SER A 305 46.00 9.43 -16.45
CA SER A 305 46.08 8.58 -15.27
C SER A 305 46.70 9.35 -14.07
N PHE A 306 46.97 8.61 -12.98
CA PHE A 306 47.61 8.92 -11.70
C PHE A 306 46.62 9.38 -10.60
N GLY A 307 46.60 8.82 -9.39
CA GLY A 307 47.48 7.86 -8.72
C GLY A 307 46.87 7.47 -7.36
N SER A 308 47.48 6.50 -6.72
CA SER A 308 47.17 5.89 -5.42
C SER A 308 46.99 6.89 -4.26
N ASP A 309 46.16 6.55 -3.27
CA ASP A 309 46.63 6.28 -1.90
C ASP A 309 45.52 5.78 -0.96
N GLU A 310 45.94 4.75 -0.21
CA GLU A 310 45.57 4.16 1.07
C GLU A 310 44.22 4.43 1.80
N ALA A 311 43.63 3.32 2.26
CA ALA A 311 42.69 3.24 3.38
C ALA A 311 43.41 3.32 4.75
N PRO A 312 42.67 3.43 5.86
CA PRO A 312 42.54 2.20 6.64
C PRO A 312 41.15 1.89 7.18
N ALA A 313 41.00 0.61 7.51
CA ALA A 313 39.84 -0.07 8.04
C ALA A 313 39.76 0.00 9.57
N GLU A 314 38.54 -0.06 10.12
CA GLU A 314 38.27 -0.55 11.47
C GLU A 314 37.10 -1.54 11.44
N ALA A 315 37.34 -2.72 12.02
CA ALA A 315 36.41 -3.83 12.14
C ALA A 315 35.54 -3.72 13.42
N PRO A 316 34.30 -4.26 13.43
CA PRO A 316 33.49 -4.35 14.64
C PRO A 316 33.87 -5.59 15.47
N PRO A 317 33.77 -5.56 16.83
CA PRO A 317 34.04 -6.73 17.65
C PRO A 317 32.87 -7.74 17.64
N GLU A 318 33.28 -8.98 17.89
CA GLU A 318 32.57 -10.25 17.78
C GLU A 318 31.36 -10.45 18.72
N LYS A 319 30.48 -11.35 18.28
CA LYS A 319 29.41 -11.97 19.08
C LYS A 319 29.93 -13.20 19.82
N ALA A 320 29.39 -13.45 21.02
CA ALA A 320 29.38 -14.75 21.69
C ALA A 320 28.00 -14.96 22.39
N PRO A 321 27.64 -16.17 22.87
CA PRO A 321 26.80 -17.13 22.15
C PRO A 321 25.40 -17.35 22.79
N LEU A 322 24.50 -17.95 22.01
CA LEU A 322 23.19 -18.46 22.44
C LEU A 322 23.32 -19.77 23.24
N LYS A 323 22.53 -19.92 24.32
CA LYS A 323 21.98 -21.21 24.78
C LYS A 323 20.61 -21.05 25.43
N GLU A 324 19.83 -22.11 25.28
CA GLU A 324 18.37 -22.24 25.32
C GLU A 324 17.77 -22.45 26.72
N GLY A 325 16.46 -22.17 26.87
CA GLY A 325 15.57 -22.94 27.76
C GLY A 325 14.58 -22.18 28.66
N VAL A 326 13.29 -22.22 28.25
CA VAL A 326 12.04 -22.23 29.06
C VAL A 326 11.50 -20.90 29.66
N PRO A 327 10.17 -20.78 29.90
CA PRO A 327 9.04 -20.60 28.98
C PRO A 327 8.65 -19.10 28.85
N GLY A 328 8.13 -18.68 27.70
CA GLY A 328 7.73 -17.28 27.48
C GLY A 328 6.55 -16.86 28.36
N PRO A 329 6.53 -15.62 28.91
CA PRO A 329 5.33 -15.06 29.52
C PRO A 329 4.28 -14.79 28.43
N GLU A 330 3.04 -15.11 28.75
CA GLU A 330 1.84 -15.09 27.89
C GLU A 330 1.78 -13.89 26.92
N GLU A 331 1.50 -14.21 25.66
CA GLU A 331 1.20 -13.22 24.62
C GLU A 331 0.07 -12.29 25.07
N PRO A 332 0.16 -10.98 24.78
CA PRO A 332 -0.94 -10.07 25.04
C PRO A 332 -2.18 -10.51 24.23
N PRO A 333 -3.39 -10.39 24.81
CA PRO A 333 -4.59 -10.94 24.19
C PRO A 333 -4.81 -10.32 22.80
N LEU A 334 -5.07 -11.19 21.84
CA LEU A 334 -5.55 -10.85 20.51
C LEU A 334 -6.75 -9.87 20.63
N PRO A 335 -6.90 -8.93 19.69
CA PRO A 335 -8.14 -8.16 19.59
C PRO A 335 -9.34 -9.11 19.56
N ALA A 336 -10.43 -8.71 20.21
CA ALA A 336 -11.62 -9.54 20.43
C ALA A 336 -12.01 -10.31 19.16
N PRO A 337 -12.44 -11.59 19.29
CA PRO A 337 -12.84 -12.38 18.13
C PRO A 337 -13.93 -11.62 17.39
N ASP A 338 -13.66 -11.43 16.10
CA ASP A 338 -14.64 -11.11 15.10
C ASP A 338 -15.90 -11.93 15.40
N VAL A 339 -17.05 -11.25 15.58
CA VAL A 339 -18.33 -11.93 15.65
C VAL A 339 -18.51 -12.53 14.27
N ARG A 340 -18.11 -13.79 14.11
CA ARG A 340 -18.44 -14.58 12.94
C ARG A 340 -19.94 -14.39 12.70
N PRO A 341 -20.39 -14.01 11.49
CA PRO A 341 -21.79 -14.14 11.16
C PRO A 341 -22.20 -15.59 11.49
N PRO A 342 -23.41 -15.82 12.04
CA PRO A 342 -23.85 -17.18 12.35
C PRO A 342 -23.66 -18.04 11.11
N ASP A 343 -23.07 -19.23 11.30
CA ASP A 343 -22.86 -20.20 10.23
C ASP A 343 -24.18 -20.35 9.48
N PRO A 344 -24.24 -20.07 8.16
CA PRO A 344 -25.38 -20.47 7.38
C PRO A 344 -25.42 -21.99 7.43
N VAL A 345 -26.42 -22.49 8.16
CA VAL A 345 -26.82 -23.88 8.20
C VAL A 345 -26.89 -24.38 6.76
N GLY A 346 -25.95 -25.27 6.40
CA GLY A 346 -25.84 -25.89 5.08
C GLY A 346 -24.63 -25.43 4.25
N SER A 347 -23.40 -25.49 4.79
CA SER A 347 -22.17 -25.22 4.02
C SER A 347 -21.38 -26.52 3.79
N PRO A 348 -21.01 -26.89 2.54
CA PRO A 348 -20.19 -28.06 2.27
C PRO A 348 -18.80 -27.90 2.86
N ASP A 349 -18.22 -29.03 3.27
CA ASP A 349 -16.94 -29.17 3.98
C ASP A 349 -15.87 -28.16 3.49
N PRO A 350 -15.27 -27.34 4.37
CA PRO A 350 -14.20 -26.40 4.01
C PRO A 350 -12.94 -27.07 3.40
N HIS A 351 -12.83 -28.40 3.47
CA HIS A 351 -11.79 -29.19 2.80
C HIS A 351 -12.24 -29.78 1.46
N SER A 352 -13.50 -29.61 1.05
CA SER A 352 -13.98 -30.14 -0.22
C SER A 352 -13.54 -29.26 -1.39
N LEU A 353 -12.85 -29.89 -2.35
CA LEU A 353 -12.51 -29.30 -3.65
C LEU A 353 -13.70 -29.31 -4.63
N GLU A 354 -14.85 -29.87 -4.22
CA GLU A 354 -16.06 -29.91 -5.02
C GLU A 354 -16.60 -28.49 -5.24
N GLY A 355 -16.58 -28.04 -6.50
CA GLY A 355 -16.97 -26.67 -6.87
C GLY A 355 -15.86 -25.62 -6.72
N ALA A 356 -14.60 -26.00 -6.45
CA ALA A 356 -13.49 -25.06 -6.27
C ALA A 356 -12.98 -24.36 -7.55
N GLY A 357 -13.68 -24.53 -8.68
CA GLY A 357 -13.30 -23.96 -9.98
C GLY A 357 -12.32 -24.82 -10.76
N VAL A 358 -11.85 -24.29 -11.89
CA VAL A 358 -10.93 -24.98 -12.80
C VAL A 358 -9.58 -24.26 -12.80
N VAL A 359 -8.52 -24.98 -12.45
CA VAL A 359 -7.14 -24.47 -12.54
C VAL A 359 -6.65 -24.59 -13.98
N HIS A 360 -6.28 -23.46 -14.58
CA HIS A 360 -5.67 -23.44 -15.90
C HIS A 360 -4.14 -23.53 -15.77
N ILE A 361 -3.56 -24.59 -16.33
CA ILE A 361 -2.13 -24.87 -16.28
C ILE A 361 -1.52 -24.45 -17.62
N ALA A 362 -0.45 -23.66 -17.59
CA ALA A 362 0.30 -23.25 -18.77
C ALA A 362 0.73 -24.48 -19.60
N ALA A 363 0.76 -24.34 -20.92
CA ALA A 363 1.01 -25.47 -21.80
C ALA A 363 2.37 -26.15 -21.53
N ARG A 364 3.38 -25.36 -21.15
CA ARG A 364 4.73 -25.83 -20.75
C ARG A 364 4.77 -26.59 -19.41
N GLU A 365 3.80 -26.42 -18.54
CA GLU A 365 3.71 -27.06 -17.21
C GLU A 365 2.68 -28.19 -17.16
N ALA A 366 1.90 -28.38 -18.24
CA ALA A 366 0.77 -29.29 -18.27
C ALA A 366 1.17 -30.78 -18.11
N ASP A 367 2.40 -31.10 -18.50
CA ASP A 367 2.98 -32.45 -18.44
C ASP A 367 3.94 -32.62 -17.24
N ASP A 368 4.06 -31.61 -16.38
CA ASP A 368 4.86 -31.68 -15.15
C ASP A 368 4.20 -32.60 -14.09
N TRP A 369 5.01 -33.22 -13.23
CA TRP A 369 4.53 -34.08 -12.15
C TRP A 369 3.51 -33.35 -11.24
N LEU A 370 3.71 -32.06 -10.97
CA LEU A 370 2.81 -31.25 -10.14
C LEU A 370 1.40 -31.15 -10.75
N ALA A 371 1.29 -31.05 -12.08
CA ALA A 371 0.00 -31.02 -12.76
C ALA A 371 -0.77 -32.35 -12.60
N SER A 372 -0.05 -33.47 -12.64
CA SER A 372 -0.62 -34.80 -12.37
C SER A 372 -1.03 -34.95 -10.91
N ARG A 373 -0.19 -34.48 -9.99
CA ARG A 373 -0.49 -34.52 -8.55
C ARG A 373 -1.74 -33.73 -8.17
N LEU A 374 -1.93 -32.54 -8.74
CA LEU A 374 -3.14 -31.74 -8.50
C LEU A 374 -4.42 -32.49 -8.93
N LYS A 375 -4.38 -33.21 -10.06
CA LYS A 375 -5.50 -34.05 -10.50
C LYS A 375 -5.77 -35.20 -9.52
N GLU A 376 -4.73 -35.88 -9.03
CA GLU A 376 -4.86 -36.93 -8.01
C GLU A 376 -5.47 -36.40 -6.70
N MET A 377 -5.16 -35.15 -6.35
CA MET A 377 -5.73 -34.46 -5.19
C MET A 377 -7.18 -34.02 -5.39
N GLY A 378 -7.78 -34.25 -6.58
CA GLY A 378 -9.16 -33.90 -6.88
C GLY A 378 -9.35 -32.49 -7.43
N VAL A 379 -8.28 -31.78 -7.81
CA VAL A 379 -8.38 -30.46 -8.44
C VAL A 379 -8.80 -30.61 -9.91
N ASN A 380 -9.84 -29.89 -10.31
CA ASN A 380 -10.23 -29.80 -11.71
C ASN A 380 -9.22 -28.93 -12.47
N THR A 381 -8.50 -29.52 -13.43
CA THR A 381 -7.43 -28.84 -14.17
C THR A 381 -7.71 -28.84 -15.67
N ARG A 382 -7.33 -27.76 -16.36
CA ARG A 382 -7.35 -27.66 -17.83
C ARG A 382 -6.02 -27.12 -18.34
N LYS A 383 -5.58 -27.63 -19.49
CA LYS A 383 -4.46 -27.03 -20.23
C LYS A 383 -4.90 -25.67 -20.78
N GLY A 384 -4.12 -24.63 -20.50
CA GLY A 384 -4.31 -23.26 -20.98
C GLY A 384 -3.14 -22.81 -21.85
N PRO A 385 -3.25 -21.64 -22.51
CA PRO A 385 -2.14 -21.06 -23.26
C PRO A 385 -1.01 -20.68 -22.32
N ASP A 386 0.22 -20.68 -22.84
CA ASP A 386 1.37 -20.14 -22.10
C ASP A 386 1.17 -18.64 -21.85
N GLY A 387 1.40 -18.23 -20.61
CA GLY A 387 1.35 -16.84 -20.18
C GLY A 387 2.39 -16.56 -19.11
N VAL A 388 2.23 -15.45 -18.39
CA VAL A 388 3.16 -15.06 -17.33
C VAL A 388 3.05 -15.97 -16.10
N ALA A 389 1.85 -16.46 -15.78
CA ALA A 389 1.64 -17.45 -14.71
C ALA A 389 1.68 -18.88 -15.25
N ASP A 390 2.16 -19.79 -14.42
CA ASP A 390 2.23 -21.23 -14.65
C ASP A 390 0.93 -21.92 -14.26
N TYR A 391 0.32 -21.47 -13.16
CA TYR A 391 -0.97 -21.95 -12.67
C TYR A 391 -1.90 -20.76 -12.46
N ARG A 392 -3.01 -20.73 -13.18
CA ARG A 392 -4.07 -19.74 -12.96
C ARG A 392 -5.19 -20.40 -12.17
N LEU A 393 -5.34 -19.98 -10.91
CA LEU A 393 -6.33 -20.53 -9.99
C LEU A 393 -7.69 -19.83 -10.16
N SER A 394 -7.67 -18.53 -10.47
CA SER A 394 -8.86 -17.72 -10.75
C SER A 394 -8.50 -16.57 -11.70
N GLN A 395 -9.47 -15.70 -12.01
CA GLN A 395 -9.20 -14.43 -12.69
C GLN A 395 -8.35 -13.46 -11.84
N TRP A 396 -8.26 -13.71 -10.53
CA TRP A 396 -7.56 -12.86 -9.58
C TRP A 396 -6.16 -13.38 -9.24
N VAL A 397 -6.01 -14.71 -9.17
CA VAL A 397 -4.81 -15.38 -8.66
C VAL A 397 -4.12 -16.16 -9.77
N GLY A 398 -2.93 -15.66 -10.13
CA GLY A 398 -1.97 -16.35 -10.97
C GLY A 398 -0.71 -16.69 -10.17
N VAL A 399 -0.23 -17.91 -10.33
CA VAL A 399 0.94 -18.43 -9.63
C VAL A 399 2.05 -18.72 -10.62
N ARG A 400 3.24 -18.16 -10.37
CA ARG A 400 4.49 -18.54 -11.04
C ARG A 400 5.25 -19.51 -10.14
N ARG A 401 5.69 -20.63 -10.70
CA ARG A 401 6.57 -21.58 -10.01
C ARG A 401 7.99 -21.34 -10.50
N LEU A 402 8.92 -21.14 -9.56
CA LEU A 402 10.34 -21.02 -9.85
C LEU A 402 11.11 -22.01 -8.98
N ARG A 403 12.18 -22.59 -9.49
CA ARG A 403 13.15 -23.27 -8.61
C ARG A 403 14.05 -22.23 -7.92
N THR A 404 14.64 -22.62 -6.80
CA THR A 404 15.52 -21.73 -6.01
C THR A 404 16.73 -21.25 -6.81
N ASP A 405 17.32 -22.10 -7.65
CA ASP A 405 18.40 -21.73 -8.58
C ASP A 405 17.93 -20.72 -9.63
N GLU A 406 16.77 -20.92 -10.25
CA GLU A 406 16.18 -19.98 -11.21
C GLU A 406 15.90 -18.64 -10.55
N PHE A 407 15.33 -18.63 -9.34
CA PHE A 407 15.09 -17.42 -8.58
C PHE A 407 16.38 -16.63 -8.33
N HIS A 408 17.47 -17.32 -7.97
CA HIS A 408 18.78 -16.68 -7.79
C HIS A 408 19.38 -16.14 -9.09
N VAL A 409 19.29 -16.89 -10.20
CA VAL A 409 19.74 -16.41 -11.52
C VAL A 409 18.95 -15.16 -11.91
N MET A 410 17.62 -15.17 -11.73
CA MET A 410 16.78 -14.01 -12.02
C MET A 410 17.03 -12.82 -11.09
N LEU A 411 17.53 -13.05 -9.87
CA LEU A 411 18.00 -12.00 -8.97
C LEU A 411 19.32 -11.39 -9.47
N GLU A 412 20.24 -12.22 -9.95
CA GLU A 412 21.53 -11.79 -10.49
C GLU A 412 21.35 -10.97 -11.78
N ASP A 413 20.49 -11.45 -12.68
CA ASP A 413 20.17 -10.81 -13.95
C ASP A 413 19.08 -9.73 -13.85
N ASN A 414 18.56 -9.48 -12.64
CA ASN A 414 17.48 -8.53 -12.32
C ASN A 414 16.16 -8.75 -13.10
N THR A 415 15.96 -9.91 -13.71
CA THR A 415 14.74 -10.25 -14.46
C THR A 415 13.56 -10.59 -13.53
N ILE A 416 13.82 -10.90 -12.25
CA ILE A 416 12.77 -11.19 -11.27
C ILE A 416 11.80 -10.02 -11.05
N ILE A 417 12.30 -8.79 -11.17
CA ILE A 417 11.48 -7.58 -11.02
C ILE A 417 10.56 -7.38 -12.23
N GLN A 418 11.05 -7.71 -13.43
CA GLN A 418 10.22 -7.67 -14.64
C GLN A 418 9.13 -8.74 -14.55
N LEU A 419 9.47 -9.96 -14.12
CA LEU A 419 8.49 -11.00 -13.86
C LEU A 419 7.44 -10.58 -12.83
N ALA A 420 7.85 -9.96 -11.72
CA ALA A 420 6.93 -9.46 -10.70
C ALA A 420 5.95 -8.41 -11.28
N ARG A 421 6.45 -7.50 -12.12
CA ARG A 421 5.60 -6.54 -12.84
C ARG A 421 4.62 -7.23 -13.77
N ASP A 422 5.11 -8.12 -14.63
CA ASP A 422 4.28 -8.80 -15.62
C ASP A 422 3.17 -9.64 -14.95
N LEU A 423 3.48 -10.25 -13.79
CA LEU A 423 2.50 -10.96 -12.99
C LEU A 423 1.46 -10.03 -12.37
N LYS A 424 1.87 -8.86 -11.86
CA LYS A 424 0.96 -7.87 -11.29
C LYS A 424 0.07 -7.20 -12.32
N ASP A 425 0.59 -7.00 -13.54
CA ASP A 425 -0.17 -6.48 -14.67
C ASP A 425 -1.22 -7.51 -15.16
N ALA A 426 -0.90 -8.81 -15.06
CA ALA A 426 -1.79 -9.89 -15.46
C ALA A 426 -2.79 -10.34 -14.38
N PHE A 427 -2.44 -10.22 -13.10
CA PHE A 427 -3.21 -10.74 -11.97
C PHE A 427 -3.27 -9.72 -10.82
N PRO A 428 -4.46 -9.45 -10.27
CA PRO A 428 -4.61 -8.62 -9.07
C PRO A 428 -3.88 -9.14 -7.83
N LYS A 429 -3.85 -10.47 -7.64
CA LYS A 429 -3.26 -11.17 -6.48
C LYS A 429 -2.23 -12.21 -6.94
N PRO A 430 -1.10 -11.78 -7.51
CA PRO A 430 -0.09 -12.69 -8.04
C PRO A 430 0.72 -13.34 -6.91
N VAL A 431 1.13 -14.59 -7.14
CA VAL A 431 1.97 -15.36 -6.21
C VAL A 431 3.17 -15.93 -6.97
N ILE A 432 4.36 -15.79 -6.40
CA ILE A 432 5.56 -16.52 -6.81
C ILE A 432 5.82 -17.59 -5.75
N VAL A 433 5.77 -18.85 -6.17
CA VAL A 433 6.21 -19.97 -5.35
C VAL A 433 7.63 -20.33 -5.78
N VAL A 434 8.56 -20.26 -4.83
CA VAL A 434 9.95 -20.65 -5.04
C VAL A 434 10.19 -21.98 -4.36
N GLU A 435 10.47 -22.99 -5.16
CA GLU A 435 10.62 -24.38 -4.75
C GLU A 435 12.10 -24.75 -4.52
N GLY A 436 12.37 -25.46 -3.45
CA GLY A 436 13.68 -26.01 -3.11
C GLY A 436 14.23 -25.50 -1.78
N GLY A 437 15.53 -25.18 -1.79
CA GLY A 437 16.26 -24.75 -0.60
C GLY A 437 15.82 -23.38 -0.06
N PRO A 438 16.42 -22.93 1.06
CA PRO A 438 16.14 -21.62 1.61
C PRO A 438 16.48 -20.51 0.60
N LEU A 439 15.62 -19.50 0.48
CA LEU A 439 15.79 -18.36 -0.44
C LEU A 439 17.10 -17.60 -0.23
N ALA A 440 17.66 -17.63 0.97
CA ALA A 440 18.91 -16.97 1.32
C ALA A 440 19.81 -17.95 2.11
N PRO A 441 20.49 -18.88 1.42
CA PRO A 441 21.35 -19.87 2.07
C PRO A 441 22.61 -19.21 2.65
N GLU A 442 23.10 -19.73 3.78
CA GLU A 442 24.34 -19.28 4.39
C GLU A 442 25.53 -19.46 3.44
N GLY A 443 26.39 -18.45 3.32
CA GLY A 443 27.62 -18.52 2.50
C GLY A 443 27.45 -18.23 1.00
N ARG A 444 26.22 -18.20 0.45
CA ARG A 444 25.95 -17.71 -0.92
C ARG A 444 25.72 -16.19 -0.86
N GLY A 445 26.28 -15.46 -1.81
CA GLY A 445 26.41 -13.99 -1.80
C GLY A 445 25.23 -13.20 -1.18
N ASN A 446 25.59 -12.35 -0.21
CA ASN A 446 24.80 -11.30 0.43
C ASN A 446 23.30 -11.58 0.56
N ALA A 447 22.90 -12.38 1.57
CA ALA A 447 21.50 -12.60 1.97
C ALA A 447 20.66 -11.31 2.04
N ARG A 448 21.28 -10.15 2.35
CA ARG A 448 20.59 -8.85 2.32
C ARG A 448 20.07 -8.47 0.92
N LYS A 449 20.76 -8.85 -0.16
CA LYS A 449 20.31 -8.62 -1.54
C LYS A 449 19.05 -9.43 -1.84
N VAL A 450 19.03 -10.71 -1.48
CA VAL A 450 17.86 -11.58 -1.65
C VAL A 450 16.67 -11.01 -0.88
N TRP A 451 16.85 -10.69 0.41
CA TRP A 451 15.79 -10.10 1.21
C TRP A 451 15.35 -8.72 0.73
N ALA A 452 16.26 -7.90 0.21
CA ALA A 452 15.90 -6.60 -0.38
C ALA A 452 15.05 -6.76 -1.65
N ALA A 453 15.36 -7.76 -2.49
CA ALA A 453 14.57 -8.06 -3.67
C ALA A 453 13.19 -8.62 -3.30
N ILE A 454 13.12 -9.58 -2.36
CA ILE A 454 11.84 -10.11 -1.85
C ILE A 454 11.00 -8.96 -1.26
N ALA A 455 11.62 -8.10 -0.44
CA ALA A 455 10.94 -6.94 0.12
C ALA A 455 10.36 -6.04 -0.99
N SER A 456 11.13 -5.75 -2.05
CA SER A 456 10.65 -4.96 -3.18
C SER A 456 9.53 -5.65 -3.96
N ILE A 457 9.65 -6.96 -4.23
CA ILE A 457 8.60 -7.75 -4.90
C ILE A 457 7.29 -7.70 -4.11
N GLN A 458 7.36 -7.86 -2.78
CA GLN A 458 6.19 -7.86 -1.91
C GLN A 458 5.63 -6.45 -1.64
N SER A 459 6.49 -5.44 -1.43
CA SER A 459 6.03 -4.09 -1.06
C SER A 459 5.73 -3.19 -2.25
N ASP A 460 6.55 -3.27 -3.30
CA ASP A 460 6.46 -2.35 -4.44
C ASP A 460 5.56 -2.89 -5.54
N TRP A 461 5.55 -4.22 -5.72
CA TRP A 461 4.75 -4.91 -6.74
C TRP A 461 3.57 -5.70 -6.18
N GLU A 462 3.45 -5.81 -4.86
CA GLU A 462 2.36 -6.54 -4.18
C GLU A 462 2.22 -7.99 -4.67
N VAL A 463 3.37 -8.62 -4.97
CA VAL A 463 3.43 -10.03 -5.38
C VAL A 463 3.84 -10.84 -4.15
N ALA A 464 2.99 -11.79 -3.75
CA ALA A 464 3.32 -12.69 -2.67
C ALA A 464 4.48 -13.61 -3.08
N VAL A 465 5.41 -13.87 -2.16
CA VAL A 465 6.52 -14.80 -2.37
C VAL A 465 6.44 -15.85 -1.30
N MET A 466 6.30 -17.11 -1.71
CA MET A 466 6.21 -18.27 -0.81
C MET A 466 7.37 -19.22 -1.14
N ASN A 467 8.05 -19.73 -0.11
CA ASN A 467 9.07 -20.75 -0.28
C ASN A 467 8.48 -22.12 0.07
N THR A 468 8.70 -23.12 -0.78
CA THR A 468 8.30 -24.52 -0.57
C THR A 468 9.52 -25.41 -0.72
N ARG A 469 9.56 -26.52 0.00
CA ARG A 469 10.68 -27.46 0.01
C ARG A 469 10.77 -28.26 -1.28
N ASP A 470 9.63 -28.64 -1.83
CA ASP A 470 9.51 -29.50 -3.01
C ASP A 470 8.14 -29.34 -3.68
N ALA A 471 7.96 -30.03 -4.80
CA ALA A 471 6.73 -30.04 -5.58
C ALA A 471 5.51 -30.55 -4.81
N ARG A 472 5.68 -31.40 -3.80
CA ARG A 472 4.56 -31.90 -2.98
C ARG A 472 4.03 -30.77 -2.11
N GLU A 473 4.91 -30.04 -1.45
CA GLU A 473 4.53 -28.86 -0.66
C GLU A 473 3.97 -27.74 -1.55
N THR A 474 4.51 -27.56 -2.75
CA THR A 474 3.91 -26.66 -3.76
C THR A 474 2.48 -27.06 -4.10
N ALA A 475 2.17 -28.35 -4.25
CA ALA A 475 0.81 -28.84 -4.52
C ALA A 475 -0.16 -28.48 -3.38
N GLU A 476 0.25 -28.68 -2.12
CA GLU A 476 -0.55 -28.31 -0.94
C GLU A 476 -0.82 -26.81 -0.88
N VAL A 477 0.19 -25.97 -1.18
CA VAL A 477 0.02 -24.51 -1.25
C VAL A 477 -0.97 -24.11 -2.33
N LEU A 478 -0.88 -24.70 -3.53
CA LEU A 478 -1.81 -24.42 -4.63
C LEU A 478 -3.25 -24.81 -4.27
N VAL A 479 -3.45 -25.97 -3.63
CA VAL A 479 -4.76 -26.41 -3.14
C VAL A 479 -5.30 -25.47 -2.07
N ALA A 480 -4.48 -25.05 -1.11
CA ALA A 480 -4.89 -24.10 -0.07
C ALA A 480 -5.30 -22.74 -0.66
N LEU A 481 -4.54 -22.24 -1.65
CA LEU A 481 -4.89 -21.01 -2.38
C LEU A 481 -6.21 -21.17 -3.14
N LEU A 482 -6.42 -22.33 -3.78
CA LEU A 482 -7.65 -22.62 -4.52
C LEU A 482 -8.88 -22.71 -3.59
N LEU A 483 -8.77 -23.43 -2.47
CA LEU A 483 -9.85 -23.54 -1.48
C LEU A 483 -10.20 -22.17 -0.89
N ARG A 484 -9.19 -21.31 -0.64
CA ARG A 484 -9.41 -19.93 -0.22
C ARG A 484 -10.18 -19.14 -1.29
N GLU A 485 -9.79 -19.22 -2.56
CA GLU A 485 -10.51 -18.54 -3.64
C GLU A 485 -11.95 -19.05 -3.78
N ALA A 486 -12.17 -20.36 -3.66
CA ALA A 486 -13.51 -20.95 -3.68
C ALA A 486 -14.38 -20.52 -2.49
N ALA A 487 -13.80 -20.39 -1.30
CA ALA A 487 -14.50 -19.87 -0.12
C ALA A 487 -14.91 -18.40 -0.30
N LEU A 488 -14.02 -17.58 -0.84
CA LEU A 488 -14.31 -16.18 -1.12
C LEU A 488 -15.36 -16.02 -2.24
N ALA A 489 -15.32 -16.86 -3.28
CA ALA A 489 -16.32 -16.86 -4.35
C ALA A 489 -17.71 -17.25 -3.82
N ARG A 490 -17.79 -18.26 -2.93
CA ARG A 490 -19.04 -18.63 -2.24
C ARG A 490 -19.62 -17.51 -1.38
N GLN A 491 -18.76 -16.62 -0.86
CA GLN A 491 -19.15 -15.43 -0.11
C GLN A 491 -19.44 -14.21 -1.00
N GLY A 492 -19.31 -14.35 -2.33
CA GLY A 492 -19.53 -13.27 -3.30
C GLY A 492 -18.43 -12.21 -3.32
N ILE A 493 -17.23 -12.53 -2.82
CA ILE A 493 -16.09 -11.61 -2.69
C ILE A 493 -15.23 -11.56 -3.97
N VAL A 494 -15.15 -12.66 -4.73
CA VAL A 494 -14.34 -12.78 -5.97
C VAL A 494 -15.06 -13.53 -7.08
#